data_AF-A0A969MX34-F1
#
_entry.id   AF-A0A969MX34-F1
#
_cell.length_a   1.000
_cell.length_b   1.000
_cell.length_c   1.000
_cell.angle_alpha   90.00
_cell.angle_beta   90.00
_cell.angle_gamma   90.00
#
_symmetry.space_group_name_H-M   'P 1'
#
loop_
_entity.id
_entity.type
_entity.pdbx_description
1 polymer ?
#
loop_
_entity_poly.entity_id
_entity_poly.type
_entity_poly.pdbx_seq_one_letter_code
_entity_poly.pdbx_strand_id
1 'polypeptide(L)'
;MQTSSFSQKEKDLIIVIPNLSQLFLRCLDGFDAIEYLKDQAFQNPSIFWLIGCNEWLWRYLNRVCDLSAYFGDPISLPFLGGFELKEWLDPVCESINFEFTQQNQQKAQKKFQNNHSSDTNQPRWASELEQKYFDSLANVASGIGQSAARLWLYSLHILQSDENGDDDVDESSQPTKLVTLKAKLPDLPDLTQDQRFLLYSLGLHERMGLSELSISLGDSISQVRNQIQVLLKADVVERNHNLLQVNPAHYSQLQQDLANNYFLVGDSK
;
A
#
# COMPACT_ATOMS: atom_id res chain seq x y z
N MET A 1 -48.68 3.08 28.40
CA MET A 1 -47.27 2.60 28.44
C MET A 1 -46.56 3.24 27.28
N GLN A 2 -45.81 4.31 27.55
CA GLN A 2 -45.07 5.07 26.54
C GLN A 2 -43.87 4.24 26.08
N THR A 3 -43.76 4.07 24.78
CA THR A 3 -42.55 3.60 24.09
C THR A 3 -41.48 4.68 24.21
N SER A 4 -40.47 4.40 25.02
CA SER A 4 -39.30 5.25 25.17
C SER A 4 -38.59 5.37 23.82
N SER A 5 -38.58 6.58 23.26
CA SER A 5 -37.75 6.92 22.13
C SER A 5 -36.29 6.82 22.55
N PHE A 6 -35.48 6.13 21.75
CA PHE A 6 -34.03 6.33 21.78
C PHE A 6 -33.78 7.79 21.37
N SER A 7 -33.54 8.65 22.35
CA SER A 7 -33.08 10.02 22.09
C SER A 7 -31.65 9.92 21.57
N GLN A 8 -31.53 10.03 20.26
CA GLN A 8 -30.29 10.13 19.51
C GLN A 8 -29.66 11.47 19.91
N LYS A 9 -28.79 11.46 20.93
CA LYS A 9 -27.91 12.59 21.20
C LYS A 9 -27.05 12.77 19.95
N GLU A 10 -27.28 13.85 19.20
CA GLU A 10 -26.40 14.22 18.10
C GLU A 10 -24.98 14.32 18.64
N LYS A 11 -24.04 13.65 17.97
CA LYS A 11 -22.62 13.74 18.33
C LYS A 11 -22.14 15.09 17.80
N ASP A 12 -22.03 16.06 18.70
CA ASP A 12 -21.69 17.45 18.34
C ASP A 12 -20.23 17.63 17.88
N LEU A 13 -19.36 16.66 18.16
CA LEU A 13 -17.93 16.73 17.85
C LEU A 13 -17.43 15.43 17.19
N ILE A 14 -16.74 15.58 16.06
CA ILE A 14 -15.99 14.52 15.38
C ILE A 14 -14.50 14.76 15.60
N ILE A 15 -13.78 13.75 16.09
CA ILE A 15 -12.32 13.76 16.16
C ILE A 15 -11.77 12.76 15.15
N VAL A 16 -10.85 13.22 14.30
CA VAL A 16 -10.20 12.40 13.27
C VAL A 16 -8.73 12.18 13.62
N ILE A 17 -8.35 10.92 13.79
CA ILE A 17 -6.94 10.49 13.93
C ILE A 17 -6.62 9.70 12.67
N PRO A 18 -5.97 10.29 11.65
CA PRO A 18 -5.82 9.64 10.35
C PRO A 18 -4.87 8.44 10.38
N ASN A 19 -3.94 8.40 11.34
CA ASN A 19 -2.95 7.33 11.44
C ASN A 19 -2.57 7.02 12.89
N LEU A 20 -3.12 5.93 13.42
CA LEU A 20 -2.88 5.47 14.78
C LEU A 20 -1.42 5.02 15.02
N SER A 21 -0.68 4.68 13.96
CA SER A 21 0.71 4.21 14.08
C SER A 21 1.66 5.24 14.71
N GLN A 22 1.26 6.51 14.65
CA GLN A 22 2.01 7.65 15.19
C GLN A 22 1.78 7.86 16.70
N LEU A 23 0.82 7.16 17.30
CA LEU A 23 0.46 7.31 18.72
C LEU A 23 1.03 6.20 19.61
N PHE A 24 1.96 5.39 19.09
CA PHE A 24 2.62 4.38 19.91
C PHE A 24 4.00 4.02 19.36
N LEU A 25 4.85 3.48 20.24
CA LEU A 25 6.07 2.77 19.89
C LEU A 25 5.97 1.36 20.47
N ARG A 26 6.33 0.32 19.72
CA ARG A 26 6.26 -1.05 20.23
C ARG A 26 7.40 -1.37 21.21
N CYS A 27 7.38 -0.74 22.38
CA CYS A 27 8.28 -0.98 23.51
C CYS A 27 7.48 -0.92 24.83
N LEU A 28 8.12 -1.22 25.97
CA LEU A 28 7.45 -1.34 27.27
C LEU A 28 6.64 -0.09 27.65
N ASP A 29 7.22 1.10 27.48
CA ASP A 29 6.60 2.38 27.84
C ASP A 29 6.03 3.14 26.63
N GLY A 30 5.84 2.44 25.50
CA GLY A 30 5.46 3.07 24.24
C GLY A 30 3.96 3.17 23.98
N PHE A 31 3.12 2.86 24.97
CA PHE A 31 1.65 2.77 24.83
C PHE A 31 0.87 3.91 25.50
N ASP A 32 1.53 4.83 26.21
CA ASP A 32 0.89 5.88 27.01
C ASP A 32 -0.16 6.69 26.23
N ALA A 33 0.13 7.03 24.96
CA ALA A 33 -0.80 7.79 24.13
C ALA A 33 -2.02 6.95 23.68
N ILE A 34 -1.87 5.63 23.51
CA ILE A 34 -3.00 4.73 23.26
C ILE A 34 -3.87 4.60 24.51
N GLU A 35 -3.26 4.48 25.69
CA GLU A 35 -3.99 4.44 26.95
C GLU A 35 -4.78 5.73 27.20
N TYR A 36 -4.13 6.88 27.01
CA TYR A 36 -4.78 8.18 27.07
C TYR A 36 -5.96 8.28 26.09
N LEU A 37 -5.77 7.83 24.85
CA LEU A 37 -6.81 7.85 23.82
C LEU A 37 -8.03 6.99 24.22
N LYS A 38 -7.80 5.81 24.80
CA LYS A 38 -8.87 4.94 25.32
C LYS A 38 -9.64 5.62 26.46
N ASP A 39 -8.94 6.25 27.38
CA ASP A 39 -9.58 6.98 28.49
C ASP A 39 -10.43 8.14 27.98
N GLN A 40 -9.95 8.89 26.98
CA GLN A 40 -10.74 9.96 26.37
C GLN A 40 -11.99 9.43 25.66
N ALA A 41 -11.89 8.30 24.95
CA ALA A 41 -13.03 7.68 24.30
C ALA A 41 -14.08 7.20 25.31
N PHE A 42 -13.64 6.62 26.43
CA PHE A 42 -14.50 6.15 27.49
C PHE A 42 -15.22 7.29 28.23
N GLN A 43 -14.50 8.38 28.54
CA GLN A 43 -15.05 9.49 29.32
C GLN A 43 -15.97 10.42 28.50
N ASN A 44 -15.86 10.43 27.18
CA ASN A 44 -16.55 11.39 26.31
C ASN A 44 -17.45 10.70 25.26
N PRO A 45 -18.60 10.14 25.65
CA PRO A 45 -19.48 9.40 24.73
C PRO A 45 -20.17 10.27 23.67
N SER A 46 -20.10 11.60 23.79
CA SER A 46 -20.63 12.54 22.80
C SER A 46 -19.70 12.76 21.60
N ILE A 47 -18.47 12.24 21.63
CA ILE A 47 -17.51 12.36 20.54
C ILE A 47 -17.67 11.19 19.56
N PHE A 48 -17.66 11.49 18.26
CA PHE A 48 -17.48 10.48 17.22
C PHE A 48 -15.99 10.40 16.87
N TRP A 49 -15.37 9.25 17.16
CA TRP A 49 -13.96 9.00 16.85
C TRP A 49 -13.86 8.33 15.48
N LEU A 50 -13.13 8.96 14.56
CA LEU A 50 -12.75 8.38 13.28
C LEU A 50 -11.24 8.15 13.28
N ILE A 51 -10.83 6.88 13.35
CA ILE A 51 -9.42 6.50 13.50
C ILE A 51 -8.99 5.66 12.30
N GLY A 52 -7.95 6.10 11.60
CA GLY A 52 -7.31 5.35 10.52
C GLY A 52 -6.09 4.58 11.03
N CYS A 53 -5.93 3.35 10.57
CA CYS A 53 -4.74 2.54 10.75
C CYS A 53 -4.72 1.38 9.76
N ASN A 54 -3.56 0.76 9.56
CA ASN A 54 -3.47 -0.49 8.81
C ASN A 54 -3.95 -1.70 9.64
N GLU A 55 -4.24 -2.81 8.95
CA GLU A 55 -4.79 -4.02 9.58
C GLU A 55 -3.83 -4.65 10.59
N TRP A 56 -2.51 -4.63 10.32
CA TRP A 56 -1.51 -5.24 11.20
C TRP A 56 -1.51 -4.54 12.56
N LEU A 57 -1.53 -3.21 12.52
CA LEU A 57 -1.60 -2.35 13.70
C LEU A 57 -2.89 -2.57 14.48
N TRP A 58 -4.04 -2.55 13.80
CA TRP A 58 -5.32 -2.79 14.47
C TRP A 58 -5.34 -4.13 15.19
N ARG A 59 -4.93 -5.22 14.52
CA ARG A 59 -4.89 -6.56 15.11
C ARG A 59 -3.94 -6.61 16.32
N TYR A 60 -2.78 -5.99 16.20
CA TYR A 60 -1.80 -5.91 17.28
C TYR A 60 -2.36 -5.16 18.50
N LEU A 61 -2.86 -3.93 18.31
CA LEU A 61 -3.41 -3.13 19.41
C LEU A 61 -4.68 -3.73 20.00
N ASN A 62 -5.52 -4.39 19.18
CA ASN A 62 -6.66 -5.10 19.73
C ASN A 62 -6.23 -6.27 20.60
N ARG A 63 -5.16 -6.98 20.23
CA ARG A 63 -4.63 -8.11 21.01
C ARG A 63 -3.99 -7.69 22.33
N VAL A 64 -3.33 -6.53 22.36
CA VAL A 64 -2.55 -6.06 23.52
C VAL A 64 -3.35 -5.11 24.41
N CYS A 65 -4.19 -4.25 23.82
CA CYS A 65 -4.88 -3.16 24.50
C CYS A 65 -6.41 -3.27 24.46
N ASP A 66 -6.98 -4.28 23.79
CA ASP A 66 -8.43 -4.46 23.60
C ASP A 66 -9.13 -3.22 23.04
N LEU A 67 -8.56 -2.69 21.94
CA LEU A 67 -9.00 -1.45 21.32
C LEU A 67 -10.48 -1.49 20.88
N SER A 68 -10.97 -2.67 20.48
CA SER A 68 -12.36 -2.89 20.05
C SER A 68 -13.39 -2.61 21.15
N ALA A 69 -13.03 -2.78 22.43
CA ALA A 69 -13.91 -2.46 23.55
C ALA A 69 -14.24 -0.96 23.67
N TYR A 70 -13.42 -0.09 23.06
CA TYR A 70 -13.55 1.37 23.13
C TYR A 70 -14.05 1.97 21.81
N PHE A 71 -13.60 1.42 20.68
CA PHE A 71 -13.86 1.98 19.36
C PHE A 71 -14.77 1.11 18.48
N GLY A 72 -15.17 -0.08 18.95
CA GLY A 72 -15.95 -1.04 18.18
C GLY A 72 -15.11 -1.78 17.13
N ASP A 73 -15.80 -2.50 16.25
CA ASP A 73 -15.16 -3.24 15.17
C ASP A 73 -14.68 -2.29 14.05
N PRO A 74 -13.52 -2.58 13.44
CA PRO A 74 -12.98 -1.76 12.36
C PRO A 74 -13.81 -1.94 11.08
N ILE A 75 -13.88 -0.88 10.29
CA ILE A 75 -14.39 -0.96 8.91
C ILE A 75 -13.18 -1.04 7.98
N SER A 76 -13.02 -2.16 7.29
CA SER A 76 -11.97 -2.31 6.27
C SER A 76 -12.34 -1.56 5.00
N LEU A 77 -11.37 -0.83 4.44
CA LEU A 77 -11.53 -0.24 3.11
C LEU A 77 -11.57 -1.35 2.05
N PRO A 78 -12.39 -1.19 1.00
CA PRO A 78 -12.46 -2.19 -0.07
C PRO A 78 -11.15 -2.25 -0.85
N PHE A 79 -10.84 -3.44 -1.37
CA PHE A 79 -9.77 -3.61 -2.35
C PHE A 79 -10.18 -2.97 -3.68
N LEU A 80 -9.20 -2.38 -4.37
CA LEU A 80 -9.41 -1.72 -5.66
C LEU A 80 -9.32 -2.77 -6.79
N GLY A 81 -10.36 -2.84 -7.61
CA GLY A 81 -10.33 -3.59 -8.87
C GLY A 81 -9.56 -2.84 -9.95
N GLY A 82 -9.50 -3.43 -11.15
CA GLY A 82 -8.77 -2.83 -12.27
C GLY A 82 -9.30 -1.44 -12.61
N PHE A 83 -10.61 -1.27 -12.65
CA PHE A 83 -11.22 0.02 -12.97
C PHE A 83 -10.97 1.07 -11.89
N GLU A 84 -11.15 0.74 -10.61
CA GLU A 84 -10.92 1.69 -9.52
C GLU A 84 -9.44 2.10 -9.44
N LEU A 85 -8.51 1.17 -9.71
CA LEU A 85 -7.09 1.50 -9.81
C LEU A 85 -6.78 2.42 -10.99
N LYS A 86 -7.46 2.21 -12.12
CA LYS A 86 -7.33 3.06 -13.30
C LYS A 86 -7.81 4.48 -12.98
N GLU A 87 -9.01 4.65 -12.45
CA GLU A 87 -9.53 5.97 -12.02
C GLU A 87 -8.62 6.64 -10.99
N TRP A 88 -8.06 5.86 -10.05
CA TRP A 88 -7.16 6.40 -9.03
C TRP A 88 -5.81 6.86 -9.59
N LEU A 89 -5.26 6.16 -10.60
CA LEU A 89 -3.98 6.49 -11.22
C LEU A 89 -4.11 7.45 -12.42
N ASP A 90 -5.31 7.63 -12.99
CA ASP A 90 -5.59 8.51 -14.14
C ASP A 90 -4.96 9.91 -14.00
N PRO A 91 -5.03 10.63 -12.86
CA PRO A 91 -4.40 11.95 -12.72
C PRO A 91 -2.88 11.95 -12.97
N VAL A 92 -2.21 10.84 -12.68
CA VAL A 92 -0.77 10.67 -12.94
C VAL A 92 -0.55 10.15 -14.35
N CYS A 93 -1.35 9.18 -14.81
CA CYS A 93 -1.28 8.63 -16.15
C CYS A 93 -1.48 9.72 -17.22
N GLU A 94 -2.41 10.65 -17.02
CA GLU A 94 -2.66 11.77 -17.95
C GLU A 94 -1.50 12.77 -18.00
N SER A 95 -0.69 12.84 -16.94
CA SER A 95 0.49 13.71 -16.89
C SER A 95 1.70 13.14 -17.64
N ILE A 96 1.65 11.86 -18.04
CA ILE A 96 2.76 11.15 -18.66
C ILE A 96 2.30 10.46 -19.95
N ASN A 97 2.95 10.73 -21.07
CA ASN A 97 2.63 10.05 -22.33
C ASN A 97 3.29 8.66 -22.39
N PHE A 98 2.50 7.59 -22.25
CA PHE A 98 2.96 6.20 -22.40
C PHE A 98 1.96 5.34 -23.17
N GLU A 99 2.43 4.19 -23.67
CA GLU A 99 1.59 3.21 -24.36
C GLU A 99 1.52 1.86 -23.65
N PHE A 100 0.37 1.19 -23.77
CA PHE A 100 0.19 -0.18 -23.28
C PHE A 100 0.75 -1.20 -24.27
N THR A 101 1.68 -2.06 -23.81
CA THR A 101 2.32 -3.07 -24.68
C THR A 101 1.60 -4.41 -24.62
N GLN A 102 1.49 -5.09 -25.77
CA GLN A 102 1.16 -6.52 -25.82
C GLN A 102 2.41 -7.36 -25.57
N GLN A 103 2.43 -8.17 -24.51
CA GLN A 103 3.37 -9.29 -24.45
C GLN A 103 2.87 -10.38 -25.40
N ASN A 104 3.74 -10.76 -26.35
CA ASN A 104 3.54 -11.65 -27.50
C ASN A 104 2.94 -10.96 -28.73
N GLN A 105 3.83 -10.63 -29.68
CA GLN A 105 3.48 -10.23 -31.04
C GLN A 105 2.73 -11.35 -31.76
N GLN A 106 1.40 -11.36 -31.74
CA GLN A 106 0.61 -11.86 -32.87
C GLN A 106 -0.62 -11.00 -33.07
N LYS A 107 -0.72 -10.47 -34.30
CA LYS A 107 -1.78 -9.63 -34.84
C LYS A 107 -3.17 -10.14 -34.45
N ALA A 108 -3.81 -9.43 -33.54
CA ALA A 108 -5.27 -9.43 -33.42
C ALA A 108 -5.72 -8.03 -33.02
N GLN A 109 -5.62 -7.07 -33.94
CA GLN A 109 -6.46 -5.87 -33.88
C GLN A 109 -7.90 -6.29 -34.20
N LYS A 110 -8.59 -6.88 -33.21
CA LYS A 110 -10.04 -6.88 -33.23
C LYS A 110 -10.49 -5.47 -32.85
N LYS A 111 -11.33 -4.86 -33.69
CA LYS A 111 -11.91 -3.55 -33.43
C LYS A 111 -12.55 -3.59 -32.03
N PHE A 112 -12.02 -2.81 -31.10
CA PHE A 112 -12.64 -2.59 -29.81
C PHE A 112 -13.96 -1.88 -30.07
N GLN A 113 -15.08 -2.59 -29.97
CA GLN A 113 -16.39 -1.97 -29.94
C GLN A 113 -16.57 -1.48 -28.51
N ASN A 114 -16.30 -0.18 -28.29
CA ASN A 114 -16.94 0.51 -27.19
C ASN A 114 -18.44 0.37 -27.44
N ASN A 115 -19.08 -0.56 -26.74
CA ASN A 115 -20.52 -0.57 -26.65
C ASN A 115 -20.88 0.77 -26.01
N HIS A 116 -21.27 1.74 -26.84
CA HIS A 116 -22.00 2.91 -26.40
C HIS A 116 -23.39 2.45 -25.94
N SER A 117 -23.44 1.64 -24.89
CA SER A 117 -24.63 1.58 -24.05
C SER A 117 -24.76 2.96 -23.43
N SER A 118 -25.94 3.57 -23.58
CA SER A 118 -26.37 4.80 -22.91
C SER A 118 -26.51 4.64 -21.39
N ASP A 119 -25.75 3.72 -20.81
CA ASP A 119 -25.73 3.41 -19.40
C ASP A 119 -24.50 4.11 -18.82
N THR A 120 -24.73 5.20 -18.11
CA THR A 120 -23.71 6.08 -17.52
C THR A 120 -22.81 5.40 -16.49
N ASN A 121 -23.06 4.12 -16.18
CA ASN A 121 -22.36 3.35 -15.15
C ASN A 121 -21.33 2.33 -15.68
N GLN A 122 -21.07 2.25 -17.00
CA GLN A 122 -20.02 1.35 -17.49
C GLN A 122 -18.61 1.99 -17.45
N PRO A 123 -17.59 1.24 -17.01
CA PRO A 123 -16.22 1.72 -16.91
C PRO A 123 -15.66 2.09 -18.29
N ARG A 124 -15.22 3.34 -18.45
CA ARG A 124 -14.71 3.86 -19.72
C ARG A 124 -13.23 3.54 -19.89
N TRP A 125 -12.95 2.44 -20.59
CA TRP A 125 -11.62 2.06 -21.05
C TRP A 125 -11.29 2.71 -22.41
N ALA A 126 -10.06 3.17 -22.57
CA ALA A 126 -9.51 3.65 -23.84
C ALA A 126 -9.12 2.49 -24.77
N SER A 127 -8.75 1.33 -24.22
CA SER A 127 -8.46 0.13 -25.02
C SER A 127 -8.59 -1.19 -24.24
N GLU A 128 -8.66 -2.31 -24.96
CA GLU A 128 -8.60 -3.67 -24.36
C GLU A 128 -7.28 -3.92 -23.62
N LEU A 129 -6.19 -3.28 -24.06
CA LEU A 129 -4.86 -3.45 -23.46
C LEU A 129 -4.76 -2.75 -22.12
N GLU A 130 -5.33 -1.56 -22.01
CA GLU A 130 -5.45 -0.84 -20.75
C GLU A 130 -6.28 -1.65 -19.74
N GLN A 131 -7.45 -2.14 -20.15
CA GLN A 131 -8.29 -2.96 -19.27
C GLN A 131 -7.53 -4.18 -18.75
N LYS A 132 -6.92 -4.98 -19.65
CA LYS A 132 -6.14 -6.15 -19.27
C LYS A 132 -4.95 -5.80 -18.37
N TYR A 133 -4.30 -4.67 -18.62
CA TYR A 133 -3.19 -4.20 -17.82
C TYR A 133 -3.64 -3.91 -16.39
N PHE A 134 -4.68 -3.09 -16.20
CA PHE A 134 -5.15 -2.71 -14.87
C PHE A 134 -5.80 -3.87 -14.12
N ASP A 135 -6.51 -4.77 -14.80
CA ASP A 135 -7.00 -6.01 -14.20
C ASP A 135 -5.83 -6.88 -13.70
N SER A 136 -4.77 -7.01 -14.50
CA SER A 136 -3.55 -7.72 -14.08
C SER A 136 -2.85 -7.01 -12.91
N LEU A 137 -2.79 -5.68 -12.93
CA LEU A 137 -2.17 -4.89 -11.86
C LEU A 137 -2.92 -5.07 -10.54
N ALA A 138 -4.27 -4.98 -10.57
CA ALA A 138 -5.12 -5.20 -9.41
C ALA A 138 -4.88 -6.58 -8.79
N ASN A 139 -4.85 -7.63 -9.63
CA ASN A 139 -4.63 -8.99 -9.17
C ASN A 139 -3.25 -9.16 -8.51
N VAL A 140 -2.19 -8.67 -9.15
CA VAL A 140 -0.81 -8.81 -8.66
C VAL A 140 -0.57 -7.96 -7.40
N ALA A 141 -1.23 -6.81 -7.28
CA ALA A 141 -1.16 -5.95 -6.10
C ALA A 141 -2.16 -6.34 -4.99
N SER A 142 -2.92 -7.42 -5.17
CA SER A 142 -4.03 -7.83 -4.28
C SER A 142 -5.04 -6.70 -4.03
N GLY A 143 -5.22 -5.79 -4.99
CA GLY A 143 -6.10 -4.62 -4.90
C GLY A 143 -5.64 -3.54 -3.89
N ILE A 144 -4.40 -3.60 -3.41
CA ILE A 144 -3.83 -2.59 -2.52
C ILE A 144 -3.27 -1.44 -3.36
N GLY A 145 -3.84 -0.24 -3.23
CA GLY A 145 -3.49 0.93 -4.03
C GLY A 145 -1.99 1.25 -3.99
N GLN A 146 -1.37 1.33 -2.82
CA GLN A 146 0.05 1.69 -2.71
C GLN A 146 0.98 0.66 -3.39
N SER A 147 0.67 -0.64 -3.27
CA SER A 147 1.38 -1.71 -3.96
C SER A 147 1.17 -1.61 -5.47
N ALA A 148 -0.06 -1.36 -5.93
CA ALA A 148 -0.40 -1.17 -7.34
C ALA A 148 0.34 0.02 -7.95
N ALA A 149 0.38 1.18 -7.28
CA ALA A 149 1.12 2.35 -7.76
C ALA A 149 2.63 2.05 -7.91
N ARG A 150 3.22 1.34 -6.94
CA ARG A 150 4.64 0.96 -7.01
C ARG A 150 4.90 -0.01 -8.15
N LEU A 151 4.07 -1.03 -8.30
CA LEU A 151 4.18 -2.03 -9.36
C LEU A 151 3.93 -1.42 -10.75
N TRP A 152 3.02 -0.45 -10.86
CA TRP A 152 2.83 0.33 -12.08
C TRP A 152 4.08 1.12 -12.43
N LEU A 153 4.68 1.81 -11.46
CA LEU A 153 5.94 2.53 -11.69
C LEU A 153 7.06 1.59 -12.16
N TYR A 154 7.19 0.40 -11.56
CA TYR A 154 8.17 -0.62 -11.98
C TYR A 154 7.88 -1.22 -13.36
N SER A 155 6.64 -1.10 -13.83
CA SER A 155 6.25 -1.59 -15.16
C SER A 155 6.64 -0.63 -16.29
N LEU A 156 6.94 0.64 -15.98
CA LEU A 156 7.25 1.66 -16.97
C LEU A 156 8.68 1.50 -17.50
N HIS A 157 8.81 1.42 -18.81
CA HIS A 157 10.08 1.22 -19.50
C HIS A 157 10.27 2.23 -20.63
N ILE A 158 11.50 2.71 -20.76
CA ILE A 158 11.95 3.53 -21.87
C ILE A 158 12.48 2.61 -22.97
N LEU A 159 11.88 2.66 -24.16
CA LEU A 159 12.43 2.04 -25.36
C LEU A 159 13.33 3.06 -26.07
N GLN A 160 14.61 2.72 -26.17
CA GLN A 160 15.53 3.39 -27.08
C GLN A 160 15.37 2.78 -28.48
N SER A 161 15.24 3.63 -29.50
CA SER A 161 15.32 3.18 -30.88
C SER A 161 16.77 2.79 -31.16
N ASP A 162 17.04 1.51 -31.41
CA ASP A 162 18.35 1.02 -31.82
C ASP A 162 18.72 1.65 -33.18
N GLU A 163 19.54 2.68 -33.17
CA GLU A 163 20.27 3.15 -34.35
C GLU A 163 21.42 2.18 -34.63
N ASN A 164 21.14 1.12 -35.40
CA ASN A 164 22.18 0.38 -36.11
C ASN A 164 22.10 0.77 -37.59
N GLY A 165 23.02 1.64 -38.04
CA GLY A 165 23.33 1.79 -39.46
C GLY A 165 23.66 3.21 -39.91
N ASP A 166 24.96 3.47 -39.95
CA ASP A 166 25.68 4.45 -40.78
C ASP A 166 25.80 5.91 -40.29
N ASP A 167 27.05 6.35 -40.33
CA ASP A 167 27.56 7.69 -40.06
C ASP A 167 26.80 8.75 -40.84
N ASP A 168 25.93 9.50 -40.17
CA ASP A 168 25.69 10.93 -40.44
C ASP A 168 25.04 11.55 -39.19
N VAL A 169 25.75 12.48 -38.56
CA VAL A 169 25.29 13.19 -37.36
C VAL A 169 24.16 14.12 -37.75
N ASP A 170 22.92 13.64 -37.61
CA ASP A 170 21.73 14.49 -37.62
C ASP A 170 21.22 14.67 -36.19
N GLU A 171 21.16 15.93 -35.74
CA GLU A 171 20.92 16.36 -34.36
C GLU A 171 19.45 16.19 -33.89
N SER A 172 18.71 15.25 -34.46
CA SER A 172 17.31 14.95 -34.12
C SER A 172 17.15 13.55 -33.54
N SER A 173 17.65 13.35 -32.33
CA SER A 173 17.40 12.14 -31.54
C SER A 173 15.89 11.85 -31.49
N GLN A 174 15.49 10.70 -32.04
CA GLN A 174 14.09 10.27 -32.05
C GLN A 174 13.53 10.17 -30.62
N PRO A 175 12.22 10.44 -30.42
CA PRO A 175 11.65 10.51 -29.09
C PRO A 175 11.69 9.14 -28.41
N THR A 176 12.42 9.10 -27.30
CA THR A 176 12.37 8.08 -26.26
C THR A 176 10.91 7.72 -25.94
N LYS A 177 10.49 6.49 -26.25
CA LYS A 177 9.10 6.06 -26.06
C LYS A 177 8.91 5.36 -24.71
N LEU A 178 7.99 5.88 -23.89
CA LEU A 178 7.61 5.25 -22.63
C LEU A 178 6.50 4.21 -22.86
N VAL A 179 6.69 3.01 -22.35
CA VAL A 179 5.72 1.90 -22.48
C VAL A 179 5.50 1.19 -21.15
N THR A 180 4.34 0.56 -20.98
CA THR A 180 4.12 -0.37 -19.86
C THR A 180 4.41 -1.80 -20.28
N LEU A 181 5.11 -2.53 -19.42
CA LEU A 181 5.21 -3.98 -19.46
C LEU A 181 4.24 -4.61 -18.46
N LYS A 182 4.09 -5.94 -18.48
CA LYS A 182 3.27 -6.62 -17.46
C LYS A 182 3.90 -6.43 -16.07
N ALA A 183 3.16 -5.83 -15.15
CA ALA A 183 3.54 -5.72 -13.74
C ALA A 183 3.75 -7.11 -13.11
N LYS A 184 4.79 -7.24 -12.31
CA LYS A 184 5.16 -8.48 -11.60
C LYS A 184 5.59 -8.13 -10.18
N LEU A 185 5.22 -8.98 -9.23
CA LEU A 185 5.79 -8.89 -7.89
C LEU A 185 7.30 -9.14 -7.97
N PRO A 186 8.12 -8.33 -7.29
CA PRO A 186 9.53 -8.68 -7.07
C PRO A 186 9.62 -9.96 -6.22
N ASP A 187 10.77 -10.62 -6.27
CA ASP A 187 11.01 -11.79 -5.41
C ASP A 187 11.34 -11.33 -3.99
N LEU A 188 10.67 -11.89 -2.98
CA LEU A 188 11.05 -11.71 -1.58
C LEU A 188 12.25 -12.63 -1.27
N PRO A 189 13.37 -12.10 -0.74
CA PRO A 189 14.51 -12.92 -0.35
C PRO A 189 14.16 -13.78 0.88
N ASP A 190 14.95 -14.83 1.14
CA ASP A 190 14.83 -15.60 2.36
C ASP A 190 15.12 -14.72 3.58
N LEU A 191 14.10 -14.55 4.44
CA LEU A 191 14.18 -13.72 5.63
C LEU A 191 14.64 -14.54 6.83
N THR A 192 15.55 -13.99 7.63
CA THR A 192 15.83 -14.50 8.97
C THR A 192 14.72 -14.13 9.94
N GLN A 193 14.67 -14.77 11.11
CA GLN A 193 13.68 -14.42 12.15
C GLN A 193 13.82 -12.96 12.60
N ASP A 194 15.04 -12.46 12.78
CA ASP A 194 15.31 -11.07 13.17
C ASP A 194 14.81 -10.08 12.11
N GLN A 195 15.00 -10.42 10.82
CA GLN A 195 14.49 -9.61 9.71
C GLN A 195 12.96 -9.59 9.66
N ARG A 196 12.31 -10.71 9.96
CA ARG A 196 10.84 -10.74 10.09
C ARG A 196 10.34 -9.85 11.21
N PHE A 197 10.96 -9.90 12.39
CA PHE A 197 10.62 -9.00 13.49
C PHE A 197 10.82 -7.53 13.13
N LEU A 198 11.93 -7.22 12.43
CA LEU A 198 12.21 -5.88 11.94
C LEU A 198 11.12 -5.40 10.96
N LEU A 199 10.79 -6.21 9.96
CA LEU A 199 9.81 -5.86 8.94
C LEU A 199 8.40 -5.77 9.52
N TYR A 200 8.07 -6.63 10.48
CA TYR A 200 6.82 -6.54 11.23
C TYR A 200 6.73 -5.24 12.03
N SER A 201 7.81 -4.84 12.70
CA SER A 201 7.87 -3.55 13.40
C SER A 201 7.67 -2.37 12.44
N LEU A 202 8.33 -2.38 11.28
CA LEU A 202 8.08 -1.38 10.24
C LEU A 202 6.63 -1.39 9.72
N GLY A 203 6.01 -2.56 9.57
CA GLY A 203 4.61 -2.64 9.15
C GLY A 203 3.61 -2.13 10.18
N LEU A 204 3.88 -2.36 11.47
CA LEU A 204 3.07 -1.79 12.56
C LEU A 204 3.13 -0.27 12.61
N HIS A 205 4.31 0.29 12.35
CA HIS A 205 4.55 1.73 12.46
C HIS A 205 4.46 2.49 11.12
N GLU A 206 4.32 1.77 10.01
CA GLU A 206 4.39 2.22 8.61
C GLU A 206 5.73 2.83 8.21
N ARG A 207 6.21 3.82 8.98
CA ARG A 207 7.46 4.53 8.79
C ARG A 207 8.14 4.76 10.13
N MET A 208 9.44 4.50 10.20
CA MET A 208 10.19 4.65 11.44
C MET A 208 11.65 5.05 11.20
N GLY A 209 12.22 5.86 12.10
CA GLY A 209 13.65 6.13 12.10
C GLY A 209 14.46 4.95 12.64
N LEU A 210 15.76 4.95 12.37
CA LEU A 210 16.65 3.87 12.84
C LEU A 210 16.69 3.78 14.38
N SER A 211 16.60 4.90 15.08
CA SER A 211 16.66 4.95 16.55
C SER A 211 15.40 4.33 17.16
N GLU A 212 14.23 4.75 16.69
CA GLU A 212 12.94 4.23 17.14
C GLU A 212 12.80 2.74 16.83
N LEU A 213 13.28 2.32 15.66
CA LEU A 213 13.29 0.90 15.28
C LEU A 213 14.18 0.08 16.21
N SER A 214 15.36 0.61 16.61
CA SER A 214 16.23 -0.06 17.58
C SER A 214 15.57 -0.22 18.95
N ILE A 215 14.82 0.79 19.41
CA ILE A 215 14.05 0.74 20.65
C ILE A 215 12.93 -0.31 20.56
N SER A 216 12.20 -0.33 19.44
CA SER A 216 11.09 -1.28 19.18
C SER A 216 11.54 -2.75 19.10
N LEU A 217 12.77 -2.98 18.66
CA LEU A 217 13.38 -4.32 18.59
C LEU A 217 14.10 -4.72 19.87
N GLY A 218 14.53 -3.76 20.69
CA GLY A 218 15.38 -4.01 21.85
C GLY A 218 16.84 -4.30 21.49
N ASP A 219 17.25 -3.94 20.28
CA ASP A 219 18.58 -4.21 19.72
C ASP A 219 19.46 -2.95 19.69
N SER A 220 20.77 -3.11 19.55
CA SER A 220 21.65 -1.97 19.32
C SER A 220 21.42 -1.35 17.94
N ILE A 221 21.56 -0.02 17.85
CA ILE A 221 21.48 0.73 16.58
C ILE A 221 22.40 0.13 15.51
N SER A 222 23.58 -0.36 15.88
CA SER A 222 24.55 -0.97 14.96
C SER A 222 24.04 -2.30 14.37
N GLN A 223 23.40 -3.16 15.19
CA GLN A 223 22.81 -4.41 14.70
C GLN A 223 21.66 -4.13 13.73
N VAL A 224 20.73 -3.25 14.10
CA VAL A 224 19.60 -2.86 13.25
C VAL A 224 20.10 -2.23 11.95
N ARG A 225 21.13 -1.37 12.00
CA ARG A 225 21.72 -0.76 10.81
C ARG A 225 22.24 -1.81 9.82
N ASN A 226 22.90 -2.85 10.30
CA ASN A 226 23.43 -3.92 9.44
C ASN A 226 22.28 -4.67 8.75
N GLN A 227 21.23 -5.02 9.48
CA GLN A 227 20.04 -5.69 8.91
C GLN A 227 19.34 -4.80 7.87
N ILE A 228 19.16 -3.52 8.18
CA ILE A 228 18.58 -2.54 7.26
C ILE A 228 19.41 -2.40 5.98
N GLN A 229 20.74 -2.42 6.06
CA GLN A 229 21.59 -2.36 4.86
C GLN A 229 21.41 -3.58 3.95
N VAL A 230 21.19 -4.77 4.52
CA VAL A 230 20.89 -5.98 3.73
C VAL A 230 19.53 -5.83 3.04
N LEU A 231 18.51 -5.40 3.78
CA LEU A 231 17.14 -5.25 3.26
C LEU A 231 17.00 -4.12 2.23
N LEU A 232 17.77 -3.03 2.38
CA LEU A 232 17.86 -1.95 1.39
C LEU A 232 18.48 -2.44 0.08
N LYS A 233 19.55 -3.26 0.15
CA LYS A 233 20.18 -3.84 -1.04
C LYS A 233 19.26 -4.81 -1.77
N ALA A 234 18.37 -5.47 -1.04
CA ALA A 234 17.35 -6.38 -1.58
C ALA A 234 16.05 -5.69 -2.00
N ASP A 235 15.98 -4.35 -1.94
CA ASP A 235 14.79 -3.53 -2.25
C ASP A 235 13.53 -3.81 -1.39
N VAL A 236 13.65 -4.61 -0.32
CA VAL A 236 12.54 -4.94 0.60
C VAL A 236 12.18 -3.78 1.51
N VAL A 237 13.19 -2.99 1.91
CA VAL A 237 13.02 -1.75 2.69
C VAL A 237 13.47 -0.60 1.81
N GLU A 238 12.73 0.50 1.86
CA GLU A 238 13.14 1.76 1.27
C GLU A 238 13.39 2.83 2.33
N ARG A 239 14.26 3.80 2.01
CA ARG A 239 14.56 4.93 2.87
C ARG A 239 14.17 6.21 2.18
N ASN A 240 13.33 6.99 2.84
CA ASN A 240 13.00 8.35 2.43
C ASN A 240 13.47 9.33 3.51
N HIS A 241 14.47 10.15 3.18
CA HIS A 241 15.23 10.96 4.14
C HIS A 241 15.78 10.10 5.29
N ASN A 242 15.19 10.21 6.48
CA ASN A 242 15.58 9.48 7.70
C ASN A 242 14.56 8.40 8.10
N LEU A 243 13.48 8.23 7.34
CA LEU A 243 12.43 7.26 7.63
C LEU A 243 12.61 6.00 6.77
N LEU A 244 12.49 4.85 7.43
CA LEU A 244 12.51 3.52 6.86
C LEU A 244 11.08 3.03 6.74
N GLN A 245 10.75 2.36 5.64
CA GLN A 245 9.48 1.67 5.45
C GLN A 245 9.66 0.42 4.60
N VAL A 246 8.73 -0.52 4.70
CA VAL A 246 8.66 -1.64 3.76
C VAL A 246 8.34 -1.10 2.38
N ASN A 247 9.03 -1.59 1.35
CA ASN A 247 8.70 -1.28 -0.03
C ASN A 247 7.32 -1.87 -0.37
N PRO A 248 6.33 -1.06 -0.79
CA PRO A 248 4.97 -1.52 -1.07
C PRO A 248 4.89 -2.66 -2.10
N ALA A 249 5.84 -2.76 -3.03
CA ALA A 249 5.86 -3.86 -4.02
C ALA A 249 6.00 -5.25 -3.37
N HIS A 250 6.60 -5.33 -2.18
CA HIS A 250 6.79 -6.59 -1.44
C HIS A 250 5.65 -6.88 -0.45
N TYR A 251 4.69 -5.97 -0.26
CA TYR A 251 3.73 -6.04 0.86
C TYR A 251 2.93 -7.35 0.89
N SER A 252 2.39 -7.80 -0.25
CA SER A 252 1.55 -9.01 -0.31
C SER A 252 2.34 -10.29 0.02
N GLN A 253 3.54 -10.43 -0.55
CA GLN A 253 4.41 -11.57 -0.25
C GLN A 253 4.93 -11.53 1.19
N LEU A 254 5.29 -10.34 1.70
CA LEU A 254 5.73 -10.17 3.07
C LEU A 254 4.60 -10.50 4.05
N GLN A 255 3.37 -10.08 3.77
CA GLN A 255 2.21 -10.42 4.60
C GLN A 255 2.03 -11.94 4.68
N GLN A 256 2.15 -12.65 3.55
CA GLN A 256 2.09 -14.11 3.51
C GLN A 256 3.23 -14.77 4.29
N ASP A 257 4.48 -14.33 4.11
CA ASP A 257 5.63 -14.85 4.88
C ASP A 257 5.40 -14.64 6.38
N LEU A 258 5.04 -13.43 6.80
CA LEU A 258 4.82 -13.09 8.20
C LEU A 258 3.66 -13.91 8.81
N ALA A 259 2.56 -14.09 8.08
CA ALA A 259 1.44 -14.92 8.51
C ALA A 259 1.87 -16.39 8.70
N ASN A 260 2.62 -16.94 7.74
CA ASN A 260 3.15 -18.30 7.80
C ASN A 260 4.17 -18.50 8.94
N ASN A 261 4.74 -17.41 9.46
CA ASN A 261 5.67 -17.39 10.58
C ASN A 261 5.03 -16.84 11.88
N TYR A 262 3.70 -16.93 12.01
CA TYR A 262 2.92 -16.66 13.24
C TYR A 262 2.89 -15.19 13.71
N PHE A 263 3.14 -14.23 12.81
CA PHE A 263 2.94 -12.81 13.10
C PHE A 263 1.46 -12.40 12.94
N LEU A 264 1.04 -11.36 13.66
CA LEU A 264 -0.33 -10.84 13.61
C LEU A 264 -0.50 -9.85 12.43
N VAL A 265 -0.66 -10.35 11.21
CA VAL A 265 -0.66 -9.54 9.97
C VAL A 265 -1.92 -9.65 9.11
N GLY A 266 -2.97 -10.33 9.58
CA GLY A 266 -4.15 -10.57 8.74
C GLY A 266 -4.23 -11.99 8.22
N ASP A 267 -5.42 -12.38 7.76
CA ASP A 267 -5.55 -13.60 6.96
C ASP A 267 -5.07 -13.28 5.54
N SER A 268 -4.12 -14.07 5.05
CA SER A 268 -3.73 -14.02 3.64
C SER A 268 -4.86 -14.61 2.82
N LYS A 269 -5.47 -13.81 1.93
CA LYS A 269 -6.41 -14.34 0.93
C LYS A 269 -5.68 -15.08 -0.18
#